data_AF-A0A954P5T7-F1
#
_entry.id   AF-A0A954P5T7-F1
#
_cell.length_a   1.000
_cell.length_b   1.000
_cell.length_c   1.000
_cell.angle_alpha   90.00
_cell.angle_beta   90.00
_cell.angle_gamma   90.00
#
_symmetry.space_group_name_H-M   'P 1'
#
loop_
_entity.id
_entity.type
_entity.pdbx_description
1 polymer ?
#
loop_
_entity_poly.entity_id
_entity_poly.type
_entity_poly.pdbx_seq_one_letter_code
_entity_poly.pdbx_strand_id
1 'polypeptide(L)'
;LLEQQAPPETRVTIQGGAFRLDQLQKQYFRRSAGARVAYVTDTAWSEQSQPGLKELAQGAQWLYCDSFYASAQRKQADKYRHMTATDAATLAREAGAERLTLIHFSRRYSGRYEKLIEEARRIFPAAQADLSCEPRS
;
A
#
# COMPACT_ATOMS: atom_id res chain seq x y z
N LEU A 1 1.45 17.41 -25.92
CA LEU A 1 0.29 18.32 -25.99
C LEU A 1 -0.39 18.52 -24.63
N LEU A 2 -0.96 17.49 -24.00
CA LEU A 2 -1.63 17.65 -22.70
C LEU A 2 -0.68 17.89 -21.53
N GLU A 3 0.42 17.13 -21.46
CA GLU A 3 1.48 17.34 -20.46
C GLU A 3 2.27 18.63 -20.72
N GLN A 4 2.23 19.13 -21.95
CA GLN A 4 2.91 20.35 -22.39
C GLN A 4 2.02 21.60 -22.26
N GLN A 5 0.83 21.48 -21.64
CA GLN A 5 -0.12 22.58 -21.44
C GLN A 5 -0.46 23.35 -22.74
N ALA A 6 -0.59 22.64 -23.86
CA ALA A 6 -0.95 23.26 -25.13
C ALA A 6 -2.33 23.95 -25.05
N PRO A 7 -2.55 25.07 -25.77
CA PRO A 7 -3.80 25.81 -25.71
C PRO A 7 -5.03 24.95 -26.04
N PRO A 8 -6.19 25.18 -25.39
CA PRO A 8 -7.43 24.41 -25.60
C PRO A 8 -7.87 24.27 -27.07
N GLU A 9 -7.60 25.30 -27.88
CA GLU A 9 -7.93 25.41 -29.29
C GLU A 9 -6.96 24.67 -30.23
N THR A 10 -5.89 24.09 -29.69
CA THR A 10 -4.90 23.33 -30.48
C THR A 10 -5.59 22.25 -31.28
N ARG A 11 -5.31 22.20 -32.59
CA ARG A 11 -5.84 21.18 -33.49
C ARG A 11 -4.94 19.96 -33.52
N VAL A 12 -5.53 18.80 -33.27
CA VAL A 12 -4.87 17.49 -33.35
C VAL A 12 -5.42 16.73 -34.55
N THR A 13 -4.53 16.29 -35.44
CA THR A 13 -4.92 15.50 -36.60
C THR A 13 -4.85 14.02 -36.26
N ILE A 14 -5.96 13.30 -36.37
CA ILE A 14 -6.07 11.86 -36.12
C ILE A 14 -6.77 11.23 -37.32
N GLN A 15 -6.10 10.30 -38.02
CA GLN A 15 -6.63 9.59 -39.19
C GLN A 15 -7.31 10.51 -40.23
N GLY A 16 -6.71 11.67 -40.50
CA GLY A 16 -7.22 12.64 -41.47
C GLY A 16 -8.31 13.59 -40.96
N GLY A 17 -8.84 13.39 -39.74
CA GLY A 17 -9.73 14.34 -39.07
C GLY A 17 -8.95 15.34 -38.19
N ALA A 18 -9.38 16.60 -38.15
CA ALA A 18 -8.80 17.64 -37.29
C ALA A 18 -9.75 17.96 -36.12
N PHE A 19 -9.29 17.69 -34.90
CA PHE A 19 -10.10 17.82 -33.68
C PHE A 19 -9.49 18.86 -32.74
N ARG A 20 -10.31 19.60 -32.00
CA ARG A 20 -9.81 20.51 -30.96
C ARG A 20 -9.40 19.73 -29.71
N LEU A 21 -8.30 20.16 -29.09
CA LEU A 21 -7.76 19.53 -27.90
C LEU A 21 -8.75 19.54 -26.73
N ASP A 22 -9.52 20.61 -26.53
CA ASP A 22 -10.51 20.73 -25.45
C ASP A 22 -11.70 19.77 -25.58
N GLN A 23 -12.17 19.52 -26.80
CA GLN A 23 -13.21 18.53 -27.08
C GLN A 23 -12.70 17.12 -26.77
N LEU A 24 -11.47 16.80 -27.22
CA LEU A 24 -10.84 15.52 -26.92
C LEU A 24 -10.59 15.34 -25.42
N GLN A 25 -10.16 16.38 -24.71
CA GLN A 25 -9.96 16.35 -23.26
C GLN A 25 -11.26 16.01 -22.52
N LYS A 26 -12.36 16.72 -22.81
CA LYS A 26 -13.64 16.49 -22.14
C LYS A 26 -14.22 15.11 -22.40
N GLN A 27 -14.02 14.58 -23.61
CA GLN A 27 -14.66 13.34 -24.03
C GLN A 27 -13.86 12.09 -23.67
N TYR A 28 -12.52 12.16 -23.71
CA TYR A 28 -11.66 10.98 -23.63
C TYR A 28 -10.64 11.00 -22.48
N PHE A 29 -10.40 12.14 -21.84
CA PHE A 29 -9.45 12.22 -20.73
C PHE A 29 -10.15 12.31 -19.38
N ARG A 30 -9.85 11.36 -18.50
CA ARG A 30 -10.10 11.48 -17.07
C ARG A 30 -8.76 11.71 -16.37
N ARG A 31 -8.66 12.81 -15.62
CA ARG A 31 -7.57 12.99 -14.65
C ARG A 31 -7.99 12.32 -13.35
N SER A 32 -7.19 11.36 -12.89
CA SER A 32 -7.27 10.83 -11.54
C SER A 32 -5.98 11.18 -10.81
N ALA A 33 -6.05 11.29 -9.48
CA ALA A 33 -4.84 11.25 -8.68
C ALA A 33 -4.08 9.95 -8.98
N GLY A 34 -2.75 10.02 -9.06
CA GLY A 34 -1.93 8.82 -9.20
C GLY A 34 -2.06 7.96 -7.94
N ALA A 35 -2.19 6.64 -8.10
CA ALA A 35 -2.22 5.73 -6.97
C ALA A 35 -0.80 5.44 -6.49
N ARG A 36 -0.58 5.53 -5.17
CA ARG A 36 0.70 5.16 -4.53
C ARG A 36 0.56 3.80 -3.86
N VAL A 37 1.45 2.88 -4.21
CA VAL A 37 1.57 1.57 -3.58
C VAL A 37 2.91 1.51 -2.85
N ALA A 38 2.91 1.08 -1.59
CA ALA A 38 4.12 0.85 -0.81
C ALA A 38 4.20 -0.63 -0.39
N TYR A 39 5.40 -1.20 -0.49
CA TYR A 39 5.71 -2.55 -0.03
C TYR A 39 6.79 -2.47 1.05
N VAL A 40 6.54 -3.08 2.19
CA VAL A 40 7.48 -3.23 3.30
C VAL A 40 7.53 -4.72 3.63
N THR A 41 8.66 -5.36 3.36
CA THR A 41 8.86 -6.81 3.56
C THR A 41 10.15 -7.04 4.34
N ASP A 42 10.26 -8.15 5.09
CA ASP A 42 11.50 -8.54 5.80
C ASP A 42 12.18 -7.40 6.57
N THR A 43 11.40 -6.67 7.36
CA THR A 43 11.88 -5.42 7.99
C THR A 43 11.76 -5.49 9.50
N ALA A 44 12.76 -4.98 10.22
CA ALA A 44 12.67 -4.78 11.66
C ALA A 44 11.96 -3.46 11.99
N TRP A 45 11.08 -3.47 12.99
CA TRP A 45 10.50 -2.24 13.55
C TRP A 45 11.35 -1.69 14.71
N SER A 46 12.19 -0.69 14.43
CA SER A 46 13.10 -0.06 15.38
C SER A 46 13.05 1.47 15.27
N GLU A 47 13.62 2.17 16.24
CA GLU A 47 13.73 3.64 16.21
C GLU A 47 14.48 4.15 14.96
N GLN A 48 15.43 3.35 14.46
CA GLN A 48 16.21 3.69 13.27
C GLN A 48 15.42 3.50 11.96
N SER A 49 14.60 2.44 11.85
CA SER A 49 13.88 2.14 10.60
C SER A 49 12.59 2.94 10.46
N GLN A 50 11.96 3.30 11.57
CA GLN A 50 10.66 3.97 11.60
C GLN A 50 10.56 5.25 10.75
N PRO A 51 11.51 6.20 10.78
CA PRO A 51 11.40 7.42 9.99
C PRO A 51 11.31 7.14 8.48
N GLY A 52 12.22 6.30 7.96
CA GLY A 52 12.24 5.95 6.54
C GLY A 52 11.02 5.14 6.10
N LEU A 53 10.50 4.27 6.98
CA LEU A 53 9.27 3.53 6.71
C LEU A 53 8.06 4.45 6.62
N LYS A 54 7.93 5.42 7.54
CA LYS A 54 6.83 6.39 7.54
C LYS A 54 6.87 7.28 6.29
N GLU A 55 8.06 7.71 5.89
CA GLU A 55 8.27 8.47 4.64
C GLU A 55 7.90 7.63 3.41
N LEU A 56 8.37 6.38 3.33
CA LEU A 56 8.08 5.47 2.22
C LEU A 56 6.57 5.23 2.06
N ALA A 57 5.85 5.03 3.17
CA ALA A 57 4.43 4.71 3.18
C ALA A 57 3.51 5.95 3.15
N GLN A 58 4.07 7.17 3.15
CA GLN A 58 3.30 8.40 3.33
C GLN A 58 2.22 8.59 2.26
N GLY A 59 0.95 8.59 2.68
CA GLY A 59 -0.21 8.74 1.80
C GLY A 59 -0.35 7.60 0.80
N ALA A 60 0.14 6.41 1.12
CA ALA A 60 -0.04 5.25 0.26
C ALA A 60 -1.53 4.86 0.18
N GLN A 61 -2.04 4.70 -1.04
CA GLN A 61 -3.38 4.14 -1.24
C GLN A 61 -3.42 2.66 -0.83
N TRP A 62 -2.34 1.93 -1.10
CA TRP A 62 -2.16 0.56 -0.67
C TRP A 62 -0.80 0.37 -0.03
N LEU A 63 -0.79 -0.02 1.25
CA LEU A 63 0.40 -0.48 1.96
C LEU A 63 0.33 -1.99 2.13
N TYR A 64 1.31 -2.70 1.57
CA TYR A 64 1.56 -4.11 1.84
C TYR A 64 2.71 -4.19 2.84
N CYS A 65 2.49 -4.80 4.00
CA CYS A 65 3.44 -4.72 5.11
C CYS A 65 3.70 -6.07 5.79
N ASP A 66 4.98 -6.32 6.09
CA ASP A 66 5.48 -7.44 6.89
C ASP A 66 4.69 -7.54 8.20
N SER A 67 4.25 -8.75 8.51
CA SER A 67 3.40 -9.03 9.68
C SER A 67 3.70 -10.42 10.24
N PHE A 68 4.99 -10.79 10.22
CA PHE A 68 5.46 -12.14 10.50
C PHE A 68 5.03 -12.67 11.86
N TYR A 69 4.93 -11.81 12.88
CA TYR A 69 4.58 -12.17 14.25
C TYR A 69 3.33 -11.46 14.78
N ALA A 70 2.63 -12.11 15.72
CA ALA A 70 1.66 -11.42 16.56
C ALA A 70 2.39 -10.58 17.62
N SER A 71 1.70 -9.60 18.19
CA SER A 71 2.23 -8.71 19.24
C SER A 71 2.85 -9.46 20.42
N ALA A 72 2.25 -10.59 20.82
CA ALA A 72 2.75 -11.46 21.90
C ALA A 72 4.15 -12.06 21.62
N GLN A 73 4.61 -12.04 20.36
CA GLN A 73 5.92 -12.53 19.94
C GLN A 73 6.91 -11.39 19.65
N ARG A 74 6.71 -10.21 20.25
CA ARG A 74 7.61 -9.03 20.08
C ARG A 74 9.09 -9.39 20.21
N LYS A 75 9.47 -10.16 21.24
CA LYS A 75 10.87 -10.57 21.45
C LYS A 75 11.44 -11.37 20.27
N GLN A 76 10.64 -12.22 19.64
CA GLN A 76 11.04 -12.96 18.44
C GLN A 76 11.09 -12.04 17.22
N ALA A 77 10.14 -11.11 17.08
CA ALA A 77 10.15 -10.11 16.02
C ALA A 77 11.44 -9.29 16.06
N ASP A 78 11.84 -8.81 17.24
CA ASP A 78 13.11 -8.09 17.44
C ASP A 78 14.33 -8.97 17.12
N LYS A 79 14.36 -10.19 17.67
CA LYS A 79 15.49 -11.11 17.48
C LYS A 79 15.71 -11.50 16.03
N TYR A 80 14.63 -11.75 15.29
CA TYR A 80 14.68 -12.20 13.89
C TYR A 80 14.48 -11.08 12.88
N ARG A 81 14.41 -9.82 13.34
CA ARG A 81 14.30 -8.62 12.51
C ARG A 81 13.07 -8.61 11.60
N HIS A 82 11.91 -8.91 12.19
CA HIS A 82 10.61 -8.83 11.54
C HIS A 82 9.67 -7.86 12.26
N MET A 83 8.59 -7.49 11.58
CA MET A 83 7.50 -6.71 12.17
C MET A 83 6.46 -7.61 12.83
N THR A 84 5.79 -7.06 13.84
CA THR A 84 4.51 -7.62 14.30
C THR A 84 3.35 -7.03 13.51
N ALA A 85 2.19 -7.70 13.50
CA ALA A 85 0.97 -7.16 12.89
C ALA A 85 0.56 -5.80 13.48
N THR A 86 0.85 -5.55 14.77
CA THR A 86 0.62 -4.25 15.40
C THR A 86 1.60 -3.17 14.94
N ASP A 87 2.84 -3.53 14.60
CA ASP A 87 3.80 -2.59 14.02
C ASP A 87 3.35 -2.16 12.61
N ALA A 88 2.90 -3.12 11.79
CA ALA A 88 2.36 -2.84 10.46
C ALA A 88 1.14 -1.90 10.50
N ALA A 89 0.22 -2.16 11.43
CA ALA A 89 -0.95 -1.30 11.63
C ALA A 89 -0.59 0.10 12.13
N THR A 90 0.42 0.19 13.00
CA THR A 90 0.95 1.47 13.50
C THR A 90 1.57 2.27 12.35
N LEU A 91 2.37 1.63 11.50
CA LEU A 91 2.94 2.25 10.30
C LEU A 91 1.85 2.80 9.37
N ALA A 92 0.83 1.98 9.07
CA ALA A 92 -0.28 2.39 8.19
C ALA A 92 -1.00 3.64 8.73
N ARG A 93 -1.31 3.64 10.03
CA ARG A 93 -1.97 4.76 10.70
C ARG A 93 -1.11 6.03 10.67
N GLU A 94 0.16 5.92 11.01
CA GLU A 94 1.06 7.08 11.10
C GLU A 94 1.46 7.64 9.73
N ALA A 95 1.56 6.78 8.72
CA ALA A 95 1.84 7.19 7.35
C ALA A 95 0.60 7.74 6.63
N GLY A 96 -0.59 7.65 7.24
CA GLY A 96 -1.85 8.07 6.62
C GLY A 96 -2.20 7.23 5.39
N ALA A 97 -1.90 5.93 5.42
CA ALA A 97 -2.26 5.01 4.34
C ALA A 97 -3.78 4.79 4.29
N GLU A 98 -4.34 4.63 3.10
CA GLU A 98 -5.78 4.38 2.94
C GLU A 98 -6.14 2.92 3.25
N ARG A 99 -5.26 1.97 2.91
CA ARG A 99 -5.47 0.52 3.10
C ARG A 99 -4.19 -0.18 3.51
N LEU A 100 -4.32 -1.15 4.41
CA LEU A 100 -3.24 -2.02 4.86
C LEU A 100 -3.56 -3.48 4.50
N THR A 101 -2.68 -4.10 3.74
CA THR A 101 -2.68 -5.55 3.50
C THR A 101 -1.49 -6.17 4.22
N LEU A 102 -1.77 -6.97 5.24
CA LEU A 102 -0.76 -7.75 5.93
C LEU A 102 -0.25 -8.85 4.99
N ILE A 103 1.07 -9.00 4.93
CA ILE A 103 1.75 -10.02 4.14
C ILE A 103 2.90 -10.63 4.94
N HIS A 104 3.53 -11.66 4.38
CA HIS A 104 4.74 -12.27 4.90
C HIS A 104 4.58 -12.79 6.34
N PHE A 105 3.74 -13.82 6.49
CA PHE A 105 3.42 -14.40 7.77
C PHE A 105 4.32 -15.58 8.13
N SER A 106 4.54 -15.78 9.44
CA SER A 106 5.13 -17.03 9.90
C SER A 106 4.18 -18.20 9.68
N ARG A 107 4.70 -19.31 9.14
CA ARG A 107 3.97 -20.59 8.94
C ARG A 107 3.29 -21.13 10.21
N ARG A 108 3.68 -20.68 11.40
CA ARG A 108 2.98 -21.05 12.66
C ARG A 108 1.52 -20.60 12.72
N TYR A 109 1.17 -19.61 11.91
CA TYR A 109 -0.18 -19.04 11.82
C TYR A 109 -0.98 -19.60 10.63
N SER A 110 -0.48 -20.61 9.91
CA SER A 110 -1.26 -21.28 8.86
C SER A 110 -2.63 -21.71 9.38
N GLY A 111 -3.68 -21.30 8.67
CA GLY A 111 -5.09 -21.48 9.07
C GLY A 111 -5.56 -20.68 10.29
N ARG A 112 -4.77 -19.71 10.79
CA ARG A 112 -5.07 -18.90 11.99
C ARG A 112 -4.58 -17.44 11.86
N TYR A 113 -4.61 -16.89 10.65
CA TYR A 113 -4.15 -15.51 10.39
C TYR A 113 -5.14 -14.46 10.90
N GLU A 114 -6.38 -14.86 11.16
CA GLU A 114 -7.45 -14.02 11.71
C GLU A 114 -6.97 -13.29 12.97
N LYS A 115 -6.17 -13.95 13.81
CA LYS A 115 -5.58 -13.33 15.00
C LYS A 115 -4.70 -12.12 14.67
N LEU A 116 -3.88 -12.21 13.63
CA LEU A 116 -3.02 -11.10 13.20
C LEU A 116 -3.85 -9.95 12.63
N ILE A 117 -4.87 -10.28 11.84
CA ILE A 117 -5.80 -9.30 11.26
C ILE A 117 -6.56 -8.56 12.37
N GLU A 118 -7.07 -9.27 13.37
CA GLU A 118 -7.74 -8.68 14.52
C GLU A 118 -6.83 -7.74 15.32
N GLU A 119 -5.59 -8.16 15.59
CA GLU A 119 -4.61 -7.30 16.25
C GLU A 119 -4.33 -6.03 15.45
N ALA A 120 -4.14 -6.14 14.14
CA ALA A 120 -3.95 -4.99 13.26
C ALA A 120 -5.20 -4.08 13.22
N ARG A 121 -6.41 -4.65 13.14
CA ARG A 121 -7.68 -3.91 13.06
C ARG A 121 -7.98 -3.07 14.30
N ARG A 122 -7.46 -3.46 15.47
CA ARG A 122 -7.57 -2.64 16.69
C ARG A 122 -6.85 -1.30 16.56
N ILE A 123 -5.83 -1.20 15.70
CA ILE A 123 -5.04 0.02 15.46
C ILE A 123 -5.45 0.69 14.13
N PHE A 124 -5.71 -0.13 13.09
CA PHE A 124 -6.05 0.32 11.74
C PHE A 124 -7.24 -0.49 11.21
N PRO A 125 -8.49 -0.01 11.36
CA PRO A 125 -9.70 -0.79 11.03
C PRO A 125 -9.79 -1.29 9.59
N ALA A 126 -9.17 -0.59 8.63
CA ALA A 126 -9.09 -0.97 7.22
C ALA A 126 -8.01 -2.04 6.92
N ALA A 127 -7.48 -2.73 7.94
CA ALA A 127 -6.54 -3.82 7.78
C ALA A 127 -7.21 -5.11 7.24
N GLN A 128 -6.53 -5.73 6.28
CA GLN A 128 -6.87 -7.02 5.69
C GLN A 128 -5.60 -7.85 5.49
N ALA A 129 -5.71 -9.12 5.10
CA ALA A 129 -4.58 -9.97 4.74
C ALA A 129 -4.76 -10.52 3.33
N ASP A 130 -3.65 -10.72 2.62
CA ASP A 130 -3.64 -11.52 1.39
C ASP A 130 -3.33 -12.99 1.73
N LEU A 131 -4.35 -13.83 1.71
CA LEU A 131 -4.26 -15.26 2.00
C LEU A 131 -4.13 -16.12 0.73
N SER A 132 -4.03 -15.50 -0.45
CA SER A 132 -4.01 -16.22 -1.74
C SER A 132 -2.73 -17.02 -1.99
N CYS A 133 -1.65 -16.73 -1.25
CA CYS A 133 -0.35 -17.41 -1.33
C CYS A 133 -0.20 -18.61 -0.38
N GLU A 134 -1.28 -19.10 0.24
CA GLU A 134 -1.23 -20.33 1.03
C GLU A 134 -0.98 -21.55 0.11
N PRO A 135 -0.01 -22.43 0.44
CA PRO A 135 0.01 -23.75 -0.17
C PRO A 135 -1.29 -24.46 0.21
N ARG A 136 -2.12 -24.78 -0.79
CA ARG A 136 -3.31 -25.62 -0.57
C ARG A 136 -2.82 -26.97 -0.04
N SER A 137 -3.40 -27.39 1.08
CA SER A 137 -3.11 -28.69 1.70
C SER A 137 -3.53 -29.84 0.81
#